data_AF-A0A6V7LBR7-F1
#
_entry.id   AF-A0A6V7LBR7-F1
#
_cell.length_a   1.000
_cell.length_b   1.000
_cell.length_c   1.000
_cell.angle_alpha   90.00
_cell.angle_beta   90.00
_cell.angle_gamma   90.00
#
_symmetry.space_group_name_H-M   'P 1'
#
loop_
_entity.id
_entity.type
_entity.pdbx_description
1 polymer ?
#
loop_
_entity_poly.entity_id
_entity_poly.type
_entity_poly.pdbx_seq_one_letter_code
_entity_poly.pdbx_strand_id
1 'polypeptide(L)' 'RAHLRNCLEKLKILVPLGPETSRHTTLGLLTKAKRFIK' A
#
# COMPACT_ATOMS: atom_id res chain seq x y z
N ARG A 1 -9.15 7.54 -11.93
CA ARG A 1 -7.80 6.90 -12.01
C ARG A 1 -6.75 7.62 -11.14
N ALA A 2 -6.64 8.95 -11.17
CA ALA A 2 -5.73 9.72 -10.32
C ALA A 2 -6.04 9.59 -8.81
N HIS A 3 -7.32 9.67 -8.43
CA HIS A 3 -7.76 9.53 -7.04
C HIS A 3 -7.30 8.22 -6.39
N LEU A 4 -7.47 7.09 -7.08
CA LEU A 4 -7.02 5.78 -6.58
C LEU A 4 -5.51 5.74 -6.34
N ARG A 5 -4.70 6.30 -7.25
CA ARG A 5 -3.24 6.37 -7.07
C ARG A 5 -2.89 7.19 -5.83
N ASN A 6 -3.57 8.31 -5.61
CA ASN A 6 -3.38 9.15 -4.43
C ASN A 6 -3.76 8.41 -3.13
N CYS A 7 -4.86 7.66 -3.12
CA CYS A 7 -5.22 6.81 -1.98
C CYS A 7 -4.18 5.72 -1.70
N LEU A 8 -3.64 5.09 -2.75
CA LEU A 8 -2.61 4.06 -2.60
C LEU A 8 -1.29 4.64 -2.08
N GLU A 9 -0.87 5.82 -2.54
CA GLU A 9 0.32 6.50 -2.01
C GLU A 9 0.18 6.79 -0.51
N LYS A 10 -0.96 7.36 -0.09
CA LYS A 10 -1.24 7.59 1.33
C LYS A 10 -1.21 6.30 2.14
N LEU A 11 -1.75 5.20 1.57
CA LEU A 11 -1.75 3.89 2.21
C LEU A 11 -0.33 3.31 2.38
N LYS A 12 0.57 3.54 1.42
CA LYS A 12 1.97 3.09 1.52
C LYS A 12 2.73 3.72 2.68
N ILE A 13 2.36 4.93 3.10
CA ILE A 13 2.99 5.63 4.24
C ILE A 13 2.55 4.98 5.57
N LEU A 14 1.31 4.49 5.63
CA LEU A 14 0.73 3.90 6.84
C LEU A 14 1.11 2.43 7.04
N VAL A 15 1.42 1.72 5.95
CA VAL A 15 1.83 0.32 5.99
C VAL A 15 3.37 0.27 5.96
N PRO A 16 4.05 -0.39 6.91
CA PRO A 16 5.48 -0.62 6.84
C PRO A 16 5.81 -1.55 5.65
N LEU A 17 6.11 -0.92 4.52
CA LEU A 17 6.61 -1.56 3.32
C LEU A 17 8.12 -1.68 3.48
N GLY A 18 8.62 -2.92 3.62
CA GLY A 18 10.05 -3.18 3.71
C GLY A 18 10.78 -2.81 2.40
N PRO A 19 12.12 -2.87 2.38
CA PRO A 19 12.98 -2.42 1.29
C PRO A 19 12.90 -3.23 -0.03
N GLU A 20 11.82 -4.00 -0.24
CA GLU A 20 11.52 -4.72 -1.49
C GLU A 20 10.98 -3.72 -2.55
N THR A 21 11.75 -2.65 -2.76
CA THR A 21 11.27 -1.33 -3.21
C THR A 21 11.36 -1.12 -4.72
N SER A 22 10.90 -2.10 -5.51
CA SER A 22 10.78 -1.88 -6.96
C SER A 22 9.46 -2.36 -7.58
N ARG A 23 8.72 -3.29 -6.96
CA ARG A 23 7.44 -3.78 -7.52
C ARG A 23 6.44 -4.15 -6.44
N HIS A 24 5.78 -3.16 -5.85
CA HIS A 24 4.56 -3.41 -5.08
C HIS A 24 3.34 -3.45 -6.00
N THR A 25 2.57 -4.53 -5.94
CA THR A 25 1.27 -4.59 -6.61
C THR A 25 0.20 -3.96 -5.74
N THR A 26 -0.85 -3.40 -6.37
CA THR A 26 -2.02 -2.85 -5.66
C THR A 26 -2.61 -3.88 -4.70
N LEU A 27 -2.72 -5.14 -5.13
CA LEU A 27 -3.25 -6.22 -4.31
C LEU A 27 -2.37 -6.53 -3.10
N GLY A 28 -1.04 -6.58 -3.29
CA GLY A 28 -0.09 -6.83 -2.19
C GLY A 28 -0.15 -5.74 -1.11
N LEU A 29 -0.30 -4.48 -1.53
CA LEU A 29 -0.48 -3.35 -0.61
C LEU A 29 -1.78 -3.50 0.21
N LEU A 30 -2.90 -3.80 -0.44
CA LEU A 30 -4.20 -3.97 0.22
C LEU A 30 -4.21 -5.15 1.19
N THR A 31 -3.66 -6.29 0.80
CA THR A 31 -3.56 -7.48 1.67
C THR A 31 -2.70 -7.21 2.90
N LYS A 32 -1.62 -6.44 2.75
CA LYS A 32 -0.75 -6.08 3.87
C LYS A 32 -1.44 -5.06 4.77
N ALA A 33 -2.08 -4.03 4.20
CA ALA A 33 -2.88 -3.04 4.92
C ALA A 33 -3.97 -3.67 5.78
N LYS A 34 -4.67 -4.71 5.28
CA LYS A 34 -5.71 -5.42 6.03
C LYS A 34 -5.23 -5.93 7.39
N ARG A 35 -3.95 -6.29 7.53
CA ARG A 35 -3.37 -6.76 8.81
C ARG A 35 -3.15 -5.65 9.84
N PHE A 36 -3.15 -4.39 9.41
CA PHE A 36 -2.96 -3.23 10.28
C PHE A 36 -4.27 -2.62 10.78
N ILE A 37 -5.41 -3.05 10.23
CA ILE A 37 -6.74 -2.60 10.62
C ILE A 37 -7.26 -3.61 11.64
N LYS A 38 -7.52 -3.16 12.87
CA LYS A 38 -8.04 -3.95 13.99
C LYS A 38 -9.55 -3.80 14.11
#